data_AF-A0A9X2M5S1-F1
#
_entry.id   AF-A0A9X2M5S1-F1
#
_cell.length_a   1.000
_cell.length_b   1.000
_cell.length_c   1.000
_cell.angle_alpha   90.00
_cell.angle_beta   90.00
_cell.angle_gamma   90.00
#
_symmetry.space_group_name_H-M   'P 1'
#
loop_
_entity.id
_entity.type
_entity.pdbx_description
1 polymer ?
#
loop_
_entity_poly.entity_id
_entity_poly.type
_entity_poly.pdbx_seq_one_letter_code
_entity_poly.pdbx_strand_id
1 'polypeptide(L)'
;MKNLVKFEFRKIWTKFTLTSVIYLVVVSTMLTAIGYYSNDGAINSEGQEVKGTKAFRVIKNESKGTSGVMDEEYIHNLVQDFNSSKEKANFEDRLGLWLTRFDVSNHLINYANYGKEKFNIYMGLDFDFLKSEKDFYNQYKKTVKDQILYDSQKLWFKYSDKNIEKINEKVDNIKTPFKVDYYEGINNLMYQ
;
A
#
# COMPACT_ATOMS: atom_id res chain seq x y z
N MET A 1 -20.49 -35.32 24.21
CA MET A 1 -20.47 -34.00 23.54
C MET A 1 -19.70 -33.99 22.22
N LYS A 2 -18.40 -34.33 22.15
CA LYS A 2 -17.62 -34.34 20.88
C LYS A 2 -18.28 -35.10 19.72
N ASN A 3 -18.86 -36.28 20.00
CA ASN A 3 -19.54 -37.07 18.96
C ASN A 3 -20.85 -36.44 18.47
N LEU A 4 -21.61 -35.79 19.37
CA LEU A 4 -22.85 -35.10 19.01
C LEU A 4 -22.56 -33.92 18.07
N VAL A 5 -21.56 -33.10 18.41
CA VAL A 5 -21.12 -31.99 17.57
C VAL A 5 -20.68 -32.48 16.17
N LYS A 6 -19.92 -33.57 16.10
CA LYS A 6 -19.50 -34.17 14.82
C LYS A 6 -20.68 -34.67 13.97
N PHE A 7 -21.73 -35.21 14.60
CA PHE A 7 -22.95 -35.64 13.91
C PHE A 7 -23.75 -34.45 13.35
N GLU A 8 -23.89 -33.36 14.11
CA GLU A 8 -24.57 -32.16 13.63
C GLU A 8 -23.81 -31.52 12.45
N PHE A 9 -22.48 -31.46 12.50
CA PHE A 9 -21.68 -30.98 11.36
C PHE A 9 -21.83 -31.86 10.11
N ARG A 10 -21.95 -33.19 10.27
CA ARG A 10 -22.16 -34.10 9.12
C ARG A 10 -23.49 -33.86 8.41
N LYS A 11 -24.54 -33.42 9.11
CA LYS A 11 -25.85 -33.12 8.51
C LYS A 11 -25.79 -31.91 7.57
N ILE A 12 -24.86 -30.99 7.80
CA ILE A 12 -24.67 -29.79 6.98
C ILE A 12 -24.00 -30.16 5.64
N TRP A 13 -23.16 -31.21 5.60
CA TRP A 13 -22.47 -31.68 4.40
C TRP A 13 -23.36 -32.55 3.49
N THR A 14 -24.46 -31.99 3.03
CA THR A 14 -25.31 -32.62 2.00
C THR A 14 -24.64 -32.55 0.62
N LYS A 15 -25.12 -33.35 -0.34
CA LYS A 15 -24.68 -33.23 -1.75
C LYS A 15 -24.87 -31.80 -2.28
N PHE A 16 -25.98 -31.15 -1.92
CA PHE A 16 -26.25 -29.77 -2.29
C PHE A 16 -25.20 -28.82 -1.69
N THR A 17 -24.93 -28.91 -0.39
CA THR A 17 -23.90 -28.09 0.27
C THR A 17 -22.53 -28.29 -0.34
N LEU A 18 -22.16 -29.54 -0.64
CA LEU A 18 -20.88 -29.85 -1.27
C LEU A 18 -20.78 -29.22 -2.67
N THR A 19 -21.83 -29.34 -3.49
CA THR A 19 -21.90 -28.70 -4.81
C THR A 19 -21.81 -27.18 -4.70
N SER A 20 -22.51 -26.57 -3.74
CA SER A 20 -22.46 -25.12 -3.50
C SER A 20 -21.07 -24.65 -3.09
N VAL A 21 -20.37 -25.40 -2.23
CA VAL A 21 -18.99 -25.08 -1.83
C VAL A 21 -18.04 -25.19 -3.03
N ILE A 22 -18.18 -26.24 -3.86
CA ILE A 22 -17.37 -26.39 -5.08
C ILE A 22 -17.63 -25.21 -6.03
N TYR A 23 -18.90 -24.84 -6.24
CA TYR A 23 -19.27 -23.72 -7.09
C TYR A 23 -18.71 -22.39 -6.57
N LEU A 24 -18.79 -22.17 -5.26
CA LEU A 24 -18.18 -21.00 -4.60
C LEU A 24 -16.68 -20.95 -4.88
N VAL A 25 -15.96 -22.06 -4.68
CA VAL A 25 -14.51 -22.13 -4.94
C VAL A 25 -14.20 -21.82 -6.41
N VAL A 26 -14.97 -22.38 -7.35
CA VAL A 26 -14.77 -22.13 -8.79
C VAL A 26 -15.02 -20.67 -9.13
N VAL A 27 -16.15 -20.10 -8.68
CA VAL A 27 -16.51 -18.70 -8.94
C VAL A 27 -15.50 -17.76 -8.31
N SER A 28 -15.11 -17.97 -7.05
CA SER A 28 -14.08 -17.17 -6.39
C SER A 28 -12.76 -17.24 -7.13
N THR A 29 -12.32 -18.43 -7.56
CA THR A 29 -11.08 -18.59 -8.32
C THR A 29 -11.15 -17.86 -9.66
N MET A 30 -12.28 -17.93 -10.37
CA MET A 30 -12.49 -17.21 -11.63
C MET A 30 -12.47 -15.69 -11.43
N LEU A 31 -13.17 -15.18 -10.41
CA LEU A 31 -13.19 -13.75 -10.09
C LEU A 31 -11.80 -13.24 -9.73
N THR A 32 -11.05 -13.99 -8.92
CA THR A 32 -9.65 -13.66 -8.61
C THR A 32 -8.78 -13.63 -9.87
N ALA A 33 -8.93 -14.61 -10.77
CA ALA A 33 -8.19 -14.63 -12.03
C ALA A 33 -8.54 -13.46 -12.95
N ILE A 34 -9.82 -13.07 -13.03
CA ILE A 34 -10.28 -11.90 -13.79
C ILE A 34 -9.69 -10.63 -13.19
N GLY A 35 -9.77 -10.45 -11.87
CA GLY A 35 -9.20 -9.30 -11.18
C GLY A 35 -7.67 -9.18 -11.38
N TYR A 36 -6.96 -10.29 -11.40
CA TYR A 36 -5.54 -10.32 -11.75
C TYR A 36 -5.26 -9.93 -13.20
N TYR A 37 -6.14 -10.32 -14.13
CA TYR A 37 -6.01 -10.00 -15.54
C TYR A 37 -6.37 -8.54 -15.83
N SER A 38 -7.29 -7.96 -15.05
CA SER A 38 -7.72 -6.56 -15.15
C SER A 38 -6.81 -5.57 -14.45
N ASN A 39 -5.64 -5.98 -13.93
CA ASN A 39 -4.67 -5.04 -13.38
C ASN A 39 -4.24 -4.02 -14.45
N ASP A 40 -4.26 -2.74 -14.10
CA ASP A 40 -4.05 -1.61 -15.02
C ASP A 40 -2.67 -1.60 -15.68
N GLY A 41 -1.71 -2.34 -15.13
CA GLY A 41 -0.37 -2.54 -15.69
C GLY A 41 0.73 -2.00 -14.77
N ALA A 42 1.95 -2.12 -15.26
CA ALA A 42 3.15 -1.61 -14.62
C ALA A 42 3.96 -0.75 -15.60
N ILE A 43 4.77 0.16 -15.05
CA ILE A 43 5.79 0.89 -15.80
C ILE A 43 7.14 0.36 -15.32
N ASN A 44 7.88 -0.30 -16.22
CA ASN A 44 9.19 -0.82 -15.88
C ASN A 44 10.27 0.27 -15.88
N SER A 45 11.45 -0.04 -15.36
CA SER A 45 12.62 0.86 -15.28
C SER A 45 13.11 1.43 -16.63
N GLU A 46 12.71 0.81 -17.75
CA GLU A 46 13.00 1.30 -19.10
C GLU A 46 11.96 2.30 -19.60
N GLY A 47 10.96 2.65 -18.79
CA GLY A 47 9.83 3.49 -19.18
C GLY A 47 8.99 2.82 -20.25
N GLN A 48 8.58 1.57 -20.03
CA GLN A 48 7.71 0.79 -20.90
C GLN A 48 6.51 0.19 -20.15
N GLU A 49 5.38 0.10 -20.84
CA GLU A 49 4.17 -0.54 -20.29
C GLU A 49 4.34 -2.06 -20.19
N VAL A 50 4.05 -2.63 -19.02
CA VAL A 50 4.01 -4.07 -18.79
C VAL A 50 2.61 -4.44 -18.33
N LYS A 51 1.87 -5.17 -19.18
CA LYS A 51 0.47 -5.56 -18.93
C LYS A 51 0.33 -6.98 -18.40
N GLY A 52 -0.76 -7.23 -17.69
CA GLY A 52 -1.15 -8.54 -17.18
C GLY A 52 -0.27 -9.04 -16.04
N THR A 53 -0.35 -10.33 -15.73
CA THR A 53 0.25 -10.93 -14.52
C THR A 53 1.78 -10.83 -14.45
N LYS A 54 2.47 -10.61 -15.58
CA LYS A 54 3.92 -10.38 -15.60
C LYS A 54 4.32 -9.05 -14.95
N ALA A 55 3.43 -8.05 -14.89
CA ALA A 55 3.65 -6.75 -14.27
C ALA A 55 4.17 -6.90 -12.84
N PHE A 56 3.49 -7.71 -12.02
CA PHE A 56 3.87 -7.97 -10.63
C PHE A 56 5.29 -8.53 -10.49
N ARG A 57 5.68 -9.46 -11.37
CA ARG A 57 7.01 -10.07 -11.32
C ARG A 57 8.10 -9.10 -11.74
N VAL A 58 7.84 -8.29 -12.77
CA VAL A 58 8.77 -7.25 -13.23
C VAL A 58 9.00 -6.25 -12.10
N ILE A 59 7.92 -5.65 -11.58
CA ILE A 59 8.04 -4.64 -10.51
C ILE A 59 8.63 -5.24 -9.25
N LYS A 60 8.25 -6.45 -8.83
CA LYS A 60 8.89 -7.12 -7.68
C LYS A 60 10.42 -7.23 -7.82
N ASN A 61 10.91 -7.49 -9.04
CA ASN A 61 12.34 -7.59 -9.27
C ASN A 61 13.00 -6.21 -9.31
N GLU A 62 12.38 -5.23 -9.95
CA GLU A 62 12.90 -3.86 -10.03
C GLU A 62 12.87 -3.14 -8.68
N SER A 63 11.84 -3.39 -7.86
CA SER A 63 11.71 -2.88 -6.50
C SER A 63 12.83 -3.34 -5.58
N LYS A 64 13.58 -4.41 -5.91
CA LYS A 64 14.78 -4.77 -5.13
C LYS A 64 15.84 -3.68 -5.17
N GLY A 65 15.94 -2.92 -6.27
CA GLY A 65 16.85 -1.79 -6.41
C GLY A 65 16.41 -0.55 -5.63
N THR A 66 15.13 -0.47 -5.26
CA THR A 66 14.55 0.64 -4.47
C THR A 66 14.14 0.20 -3.06
N SER A 67 14.47 -1.04 -2.66
CA SER A 67 14.25 -1.56 -1.31
C SER A 67 15.38 -1.12 -0.40
N GLY A 68 15.06 -0.81 0.86
CA GLY A 68 16.06 -0.30 1.78
C GLY A 68 15.49 0.21 3.08
N VAL A 69 16.35 0.90 3.82
CA VAL A 69 15.96 1.69 4.99
C VAL A 69 15.84 3.13 4.52
N MET A 70 14.71 3.77 4.81
CA MET A 70 14.39 5.14 4.36
C MET A 70 15.08 6.18 5.25
N ASP A 71 16.41 6.08 5.33
CA ASP A 71 17.28 7.07 5.97
C ASP A 71 17.58 8.24 5.01
N GLU A 72 18.42 9.18 5.46
CA GLU A 72 18.78 10.36 4.66
C GLU A 72 19.36 10.02 3.28
N GLU A 73 20.29 9.05 3.23
CA GLU A 73 20.91 8.61 1.98
C GLU A 73 19.89 8.01 1.03
N TYR A 74 19.00 7.14 1.54
CA TYR A 74 17.93 6.57 0.76
C TYR A 74 17.00 7.64 0.18
N ILE A 75 16.59 8.64 0.98
CA ILE A 75 15.69 9.70 0.52
C ILE A 75 16.33 10.52 -0.60
N HIS A 76 17.60 10.90 -0.46
CA HIS A 76 18.32 11.65 -1.50
C HIS A 76 18.46 10.83 -2.78
N ASN A 77 18.86 9.57 -2.68
CA ASN A 77 18.98 8.67 -3.82
C ASN A 77 17.64 8.41 -4.51
N LEU A 78 16.57 8.23 -3.74
CA LEU A 78 15.21 8.07 -4.26
C LEU A 78 14.77 9.28 -5.09
N VAL A 79 14.94 10.50 -4.54
CA VAL A 79 14.57 11.75 -5.24
C VAL A 79 15.36 11.90 -6.53
N GLN A 80 16.66 11.61 -6.51
CA GLN A 80 17.52 11.68 -7.69
C GLN A 80 17.14 10.62 -8.74
N ASP A 81 16.98 9.35 -8.35
CA ASP A 81 16.61 8.25 -9.24
C ASP A 81 15.23 8.52 -9.85
N PHE A 82 14.23 8.85 -9.03
CA PHE A 82 12.88 9.17 -9.50
C PHE A 82 12.86 10.32 -10.51
N ASN A 83 13.54 11.44 -10.22
CA ASN A 83 13.55 12.61 -11.09
C ASN A 83 14.30 12.39 -12.42
N SER A 84 15.25 11.46 -12.45
CA SER A 84 15.99 11.09 -13.66
C SER A 84 15.44 9.83 -14.37
N SER A 85 14.41 9.21 -13.79
CA SER A 85 13.85 7.94 -14.26
C SER A 85 13.14 8.06 -15.61
N LYS A 86 13.21 7.00 -16.41
CA LYS A 86 12.45 6.89 -17.67
C LYS A 86 10.97 6.72 -17.39
N GLU A 87 10.62 6.12 -16.26
CA GLU A 87 9.25 6.01 -15.76
C GLU A 87 8.61 7.39 -15.64
N LYS A 88 9.29 8.34 -14.99
CA LYS A 88 8.83 9.73 -14.89
C LYS A 88 8.83 10.42 -16.25
N ALA A 89 9.90 10.30 -17.03
CA ALA A 89 9.99 10.98 -18.32
C ALA A 89 8.89 10.57 -19.32
N ASN A 90 8.50 9.29 -19.33
CA ASN A 90 7.59 8.75 -20.33
C ASN A 90 6.13 8.64 -19.86
N PHE A 91 5.88 8.64 -18.54
CA PHE A 91 4.57 8.33 -17.97
C PHE A 91 4.20 9.19 -16.76
N GLU A 92 4.69 10.42 -16.66
CA GLU A 92 4.41 11.33 -15.53
C GLU A 92 2.91 11.42 -15.19
N ASP A 93 2.03 11.42 -16.19
CA ASP A 93 0.57 11.49 -16.07
C ASP A 93 -0.09 10.19 -15.57
N ARG A 94 0.62 9.06 -15.66
CA ARG A 94 0.15 7.72 -15.26
C ARG A 94 0.92 7.12 -14.10
N LEU A 95 1.98 7.80 -13.65
CA LEU A 95 2.72 7.42 -12.47
C LEU A 95 1.74 7.34 -11.27
N GLY A 96 1.73 6.17 -10.62
CA GLY A 96 0.89 5.90 -9.46
C GLY A 96 -0.56 5.52 -9.74
N LEU A 97 -0.97 5.49 -11.01
CA LEU A 97 -2.09 4.66 -11.46
C LEU A 97 -1.63 3.24 -11.75
N TRP A 98 -0.40 3.09 -12.25
CA TRP A 98 0.22 1.80 -12.56
C TRP A 98 1.30 1.45 -11.56
N LEU A 99 1.59 0.15 -11.45
CA LEU A 99 2.63 -0.34 -10.56
C LEU A 99 4.00 0.17 -11.02
N THR A 100 4.79 0.66 -10.06
CA THR A 100 6.15 1.13 -10.30
C THR A 100 7.08 0.65 -9.19
N ARG A 101 8.39 0.64 -9.45
CA ARG A 101 9.38 0.34 -8.40
C ARG A 101 9.39 1.36 -7.25
N PHE A 102 8.73 2.52 -7.42
CA PHE A 102 8.68 3.61 -6.44
C PHE A 102 7.43 3.60 -5.55
N ASP A 103 6.46 2.69 -5.79
CA ASP A 103 5.13 2.76 -5.19
C ASP A 103 5.14 2.88 -3.66
N VAL A 104 5.99 2.13 -2.97
CA VAL A 104 6.01 2.11 -1.50
C VAL A 104 6.55 3.42 -0.93
N SER A 105 7.64 3.90 -1.48
CA SER A 105 8.30 5.13 -1.05
C SER A 105 7.42 6.33 -1.36
N ASN A 106 6.81 6.34 -2.55
CA ASN A 106 5.91 7.40 -2.97
C ASN A 106 4.65 7.41 -2.10
N HIS A 107 4.12 6.25 -1.72
CA HIS A 107 3.01 6.18 -0.76
C HIS A 107 3.36 6.86 0.57
N LEU A 108 4.52 6.55 1.15
CA LEU A 108 4.94 7.15 2.42
C LEU A 108 5.13 8.68 2.30
N ILE A 109 5.71 9.15 1.20
CA ILE A 109 5.96 10.57 0.93
C ILE A 109 4.65 11.31 0.67
N ASN A 110 3.79 10.75 -0.17
CA ASN A 110 2.49 11.33 -0.49
C ASN A 110 1.59 11.37 0.72
N TYR A 111 1.63 10.33 1.56
CA TYR A 111 0.94 10.37 2.83
C TYR A 111 1.46 11.50 3.72
N ALA A 112 2.78 11.70 3.80
CA ALA A 112 3.36 12.80 4.57
C ALA A 112 2.91 14.18 4.07
N ASN A 113 2.73 14.36 2.76
CA ASN A 113 2.32 15.65 2.19
C ASN A 113 0.81 15.88 2.17
N TYR A 114 0.04 14.87 1.72
CA TYR A 114 -1.38 15.00 1.38
C TYR A 114 -2.32 14.33 2.38
N GLY A 115 -1.81 13.48 3.28
CA GLY A 115 -2.62 12.71 4.22
C GLY A 115 -3.32 11.50 3.60
N LYS A 116 -4.41 11.07 4.23
CA LYS A 116 -5.13 9.83 3.88
C LYS A 116 -5.71 9.87 2.45
N GLU A 117 -5.84 8.69 1.83
CA GLU A 117 -6.51 8.47 0.53
C GLU A 117 -5.75 8.96 -0.71
N LYS A 118 -4.54 9.52 -0.56
CA LYS A 118 -3.75 10.08 -1.66
C LYS A 118 -2.53 9.21 -1.96
N PHE A 119 -2.78 7.93 -2.22
CA PHE A 119 -1.80 6.87 -2.08
C PHE A 119 -0.66 6.92 -3.10
N ASN A 120 -0.92 7.09 -4.40
CA ASN A 120 0.16 7.16 -5.39
C ASN A 120 -0.10 8.15 -6.55
N ILE A 121 -1.29 8.77 -6.65
CA ILE A 121 -1.67 9.58 -7.82
C ILE A 121 -0.95 10.94 -7.94
N TYR A 122 -0.21 11.37 -6.92
CA TYR A 122 0.52 12.64 -6.93
C TYR A 122 2.00 12.30 -6.82
N MET A 123 2.76 12.49 -7.89
CA MET A 123 4.10 11.88 -8.01
C MET A 123 5.22 12.92 -8.06
N GLY A 124 5.01 14.09 -7.46
CA GLY A 124 6.11 15.03 -7.18
C GLY A 124 6.93 14.53 -6.00
N LEU A 125 8.25 14.47 -6.12
CA LEU A 125 9.18 14.29 -4.99
C LEU A 125 10.00 15.56 -4.72
N ASP A 126 9.50 16.71 -5.17
CA ASP A 126 10.08 18.04 -5.04
C ASP A 126 9.59 18.76 -3.77
N PHE A 127 9.44 18.02 -2.68
CA PHE A 127 9.00 18.59 -1.40
C PHE A 127 10.16 19.06 -0.53
N ASP A 128 9.98 20.22 0.12
CA ASP A 128 10.99 20.76 1.03
C ASP A 128 11.30 19.82 2.21
N PHE A 129 10.32 19.07 2.69
CA PHE A 129 10.52 18.12 3.80
C PHE A 129 11.35 16.89 3.42
N LEU A 130 11.62 16.65 2.13
CA LEU A 130 12.50 15.55 1.68
C LEU A 130 13.98 15.93 1.68
N LYS A 131 14.32 17.18 2.03
CA LYS A 131 15.71 17.64 2.10
C LYS A 131 16.49 16.97 3.24
N SER A 132 15.82 16.48 4.28
CA SER A 132 16.43 15.74 5.38
C SER A 132 15.53 14.62 5.89
N GLU A 133 16.14 13.56 6.43
CA GLU A 133 15.42 12.46 7.09
C GLU A 133 14.55 12.97 8.24
N LYS A 134 15.10 13.91 9.03
CA LYS A 134 14.42 14.50 10.18
C LYS A 134 13.16 15.24 9.77
N ASP A 135 13.22 16.07 8.73
CA ASP A 135 12.07 16.86 8.28
C ASP A 135 11.00 15.97 7.67
N PHE A 136 11.40 14.92 6.93
CA PHE A 136 10.48 13.92 6.42
C PHE A 136 9.69 13.25 7.54
N TYR A 137 10.37 12.73 8.57
CA TYR A 137 9.68 12.06 9.68
C TYR A 137 8.87 13.02 10.56
N ASN A 138 9.31 14.27 10.72
CA ASN A 138 8.52 15.29 11.41
C ASN A 138 7.23 15.58 10.65
N GLN A 139 7.32 15.77 9.33
CA GLN A 139 6.16 16.01 8.47
C GLN A 139 5.23 14.78 8.47
N TYR A 140 5.77 13.57 8.34
CA TYR A 140 4.99 12.34 8.41
C TYR A 140 4.21 12.22 9.73
N LYS A 141 4.89 12.39 10.87
CA LYS A 141 4.26 12.31 12.20
C LYS A 141 3.22 13.40 12.39
N LYS A 142 3.49 14.63 11.93
CA LYS A 142 2.52 15.73 11.94
C LYS A 142 1.26 15.34 11.17
N THR A 143 1.42 14.83 9.96
CA THR A 143 0.28 14.42 9.13
C THR A 143 -0.53 13.28 9.74
N VAL A 144 0.11 12.32 10.42
CA VAL A 144 -0.61 11.30 11.20
C VAL A 144 -1.47 11.95 12.29
N LYS A 145 -0.91 12.89 13.07
CA LYS A 145 -1.65 13.58 14.15
C LYS A 145 -2.81 14.39 13.60
N ASP A 146 -2.57 15.16 12.54
CA ASP A 146 -3.58 16.00 11.88
C ASP A 146 -4.73 15.14 11.34
N GLN A 147 -4.41 14.01 10.70
CA GLN A 147 -5.41 13.08 10.19
C GLN A 147 -6.25 12.46 11.31
N ILE A 148 -5.63 12.00 12.40
CA ILE A 148 -6.37 11.40 13.52
C ILE A 148 -7.28 12.45 14.17
N LEU A 149 -6.79 13.69 14.34
CA LEU A 149 -7.60 14.77 14.88
C LEU A 149 -8.79 15.08 13.96
N TYR A 150 -8.57 15.18 12.66
CA TYR A 150 -9.62 15.40 11.67
C TYR A 150 -10.67 14.28 11.66
N ASP A 151 -10.23 13.01 11.66
CA ASP A 151 -11.15 11.87 11.70
C ASP A 151 -11.92 11.83 13.02
N SER A 152 -11.29 12.20 14.14
CA SER A 152 -11.97 12.28 15.45
C SER A 152 -13.10 13.31 15.50
N GLN A 153 -13.00 14.39 14.71
CA GLN A 153 -14.05 15.42 14.61
C GLN A 153 -15.29 14.91 13.87
N LYS A 154 -15.15 13.88 13.03
CA LYS A 154 -16.24 13.25 12.27
C LYS A 154 -16.93 12.12 13.04
N LEU A 155 -16.33 11.64 14.12
CA LEU A 155 -16.90 10.57 14.93
C LEU A 155 -18.04 11.10 15.80
N TRP A 156 -19.07 10.24 15.98
CA TRP A 156 -20.17 10.49 16.91
C TRP A 156 -19.71 10.56 18.38
N PHE A 157 -18.55 9.97 18.69
CA PHE A 157 -17.82 10.17 19.95
C PHE A 157 -16.47 10.82 19.65
N LYS A 158 -16.16 11.93 20.32
CA LYS A 158 -14.87 12.62 20.18
C LYS A 158 -13.84 12.01 21.13
N TYR A 159 -12.58 12.02 20.73
CA TYR A 159 -11.50 11.69 21.66
C TYR A 159 -11.39 12.78 22.73
N SER A 160 -11.21 12.36 23.98
CA SER A 160 -10.85 13.26 25.07
C SER A 160 -9.41 13.73 24.94
N ASP A 161 -9.04 14.82 25.62
CA ASP A 161 -7.67 15.34 25.60
C ASP A 161 -6.65 14.28 26.03
N LYS A 162 -6.98 13.47 27.04
CA LYS A 162 -6.14 12.34 27.49
C LYS A 162 -5.95 11.27 26.42
N ASN A 163 -6.94 11.05 25.56
CA ASN A 163 -6.80 10.13 24.43
C ASN A 163 -5.90 10.74 23.34
N ILE A 164 -6.06 12.03 23.05
CA ILE A 164 -5.22 12.75 22.09
C ILE A 164 -3.76 12.79 22.54
N GLU A 165 -3.49 13.05 23.83
CA GLU A 165 -2.14 13.03 24.40
C GLU A 165 -1.47 11.66 24.22
N LYS A 166 -2.17 10.56 24.55
CA LYS A 166 -1.67 9.20 24.33
C LYS A 166 -1.44 8.87 22.86
N ILE A 167 -2.28 9.38 21.98
CA ILE A 167 -2.11 9.21 20.53
C ILE A 167 -0.84 9.94 20.08
N ASN A 168 -0.66 11.19 20.50
CA ASN A 168 0.51 11.98 20.16
C ASN A 168 1.81 11.31 20.63
N GLU A 169 1.83 10.81 21.87
CA GLU A 169 2.96 10.05 22.41
C GLU A 169 3.28 8.80 21.56
N LYS A 170 2.25 8.07 21.13
CA LYS A 170 2.45 6.91 20.25
C LYS A 170 2.99 7.30 18.88
N VAL A 171 2.52 8.41 18.31
CA VAL A 171 2.98 8.91 17.01
C VAL A 171 4.44 9.38 17.10
N ASP A 172 4.80 10.08 18.18
CA ASP A 172 6.16 10.57 18.41
C ASP A 172 7.15 9.41 18.57
N ASN A 173 6.70 8.30 19.14
CA ASN A 173 7.46 7.07 19.32
C ASN A 173 7.39 6.08 18.15
N ILE A 174 6.82 6.46 16.99
CA ILE A 174 6.88 5.62 15.78
C ILE A 174 8.35 5.32 15.46
N LYS A 175 8.65 4.03 15.28
CA LYS A 175 9.99 3.56 14.93
C LYS A 175 10.35 4.06 13.54
N THR A 176 11.46 4.78 13.48
CA THR A 176 12.07 5.34 12.27
C THR A 176 13.56 5.00 12.28
N PRO A 177 14.24 4.92 11.13
CA PRO A 177 13.68 5.02 9.78
C PRO A 177 12.78 3.83 9.37
N PHE A 178 11.90 4.04 8.40
CA PHE A 178 11.03 3.00 7.85
C PHE A 178 11.82 2.04 6.97
N LYS A 179 11.38 0.77 6.94
CA LYS A 179 11.90 -0.20 5.97
C LYS A 179 10.96 -0.25 4.77
N VAL A 180 11.53 -0.07 3.60
CA VAL A 180 10.85 -0.14 2.31
C VAL A 180 11.21 -1.44 1.61
N ASP A 181 10.20 -2.18 1.18
CA ASP A 181 10.32 -3.43 0.42
C ASP A 181 9.04 -3.61 -0.42
N TYR A 182 9.07 -4.46 -1.43
CA TYR A 182 7.93 -4.75 -2.27
C TYR A 182 6.79 -5.44 -1.49
N TYR A 183 5.62 -4.80 -1.39
CA TYR A 183 4.46 -5.33 -0.67
C TYR A 183 3.24 -5.67 -1.57
N GLU A 184 3.21 -5.15 -2.80
CA GLU A 184 2.04 -5.16 -3.71
C GLU A 184 1.61 -6.55 -4.21
N GLY A 185 2.51 -7.54 -4.18
CA GLY A 185 2.24 -8.87 -4.74
C GLY A 185 1.14 -9.66 -4.04
N ILE A 186 0.85 -9.33 -2.78
CA ILE A 186 -0.21 -9.97 -1.96
C ILE A 186 -1.35 -8.99 -1.65
N ASN A 187 -1.10 -7.68 -1.54
CA ASN A 187 -2.18 -6.72 -1.28
C ASN A 187 -3.26 -6.71 -2.37
N ASN A 188 -2.90 -6.99 -3.63
CA ASN A 188 -3.88 -7.14 -4.72
C ASN A 188 -4.74 -8.42 -4.63
N LEU A 189 -4.43 -9.37 -3.73
CA LEU A 189 -5.32 -10.50 -3.39
C LEU A 189 -6.36 -10.13 -2.33
N MET A 190 -6.11 -9.08 -1.54
CA MET A 190 -6.91 -8.76 -0.35
C MET A 190 -7.90 -7.61 -0.56
N TYR A 191 -7.74 -6.83 -1.65
CA TYR A 191 -8.60 -5.69 -1.99
C TYR A 191 -9.51 -5.94 -3.21
N GLN A 192 -9.70 -7.19 -3.62
CA GLN A 192 -10.79 -7.62 -4.53
C GLN A 192 -11.96 -8.18 -3.74
#